data_AF-A0A6C0LJM2-F1
#
_entry.id   AF-A0A6C0LJM2-F1
#
_cell.length_a   1.000
_cell.length_b   1.000
_cell.length_c   1.000
_cell.angle_alpha   90.00
_cell.angle_beta   90.00
_cell.angle_gamma   90.00
#
_symmetry.space_group_name_H-M   'P 1'
#
loop_
_entity.id
_entity.type
_entity.pdbx_description
1 polymer ?
#
loop_
_entity_poly.entity_id
_entity_poly.type
_entity_poly.pdbx_seq_one_letter_code
_entity_poly.pdbx_strand_id
1 'polypeptide(L)'
;MERYGNIKGGKVIGVGSYGCVFSPAIPCKHGRQPENDMVSKLMETLDARKEMDEIERVTERLGKIENAERYFGGFGTYMCRPEKITSEDLAGYHCDIGNIADLVHNSSSTKLPDLSVLQQKYLGKTVGSYLSHLNEKEELILFFQNMISLLMKGIIPMNEKGIYHLDIKSENVLVKENAPVIIDWGLSYLTDHSRPITDASTRGNEYDVDETNIPMTAYCMFNEPLVARAFYQTADTMGGMIDPRGLSGATTVRTIIHQLYHNTYDKEHMRYLLGGIVTPVIEVLNQFHTSRGEIYPYSTSEMLISQYLTRQRELYLLQGSFDHNKLYTDFYYNVDIWGWVMTFVPFLKSEITGRDGSLSRFLSSEKRRNIRLIISKMIEYLFVCKTGKYDVGVIVAFNEAAISML
;
A
#
# COMPACT_ATOMS: atom_id res chain seq x y z
N MET A 1 -18.44 -24.66 -31.51
CA MET A 1 -17.91 -24.22 -30.20
C MET A 1 -16.55 -24.86 -30.02
N GLU A 2 -15.52 -24.18 -30.51
CA GLU A 2 -14.14 -24.68 -30.48
C GLU A 2 -13.65 -24.78 -29.04
N ARG A 3 -13.24 -25.99 -28.64
CA ARG A 3 -12.53 -26.26 -27.40
C ARG A 3 -11.11 -25.70 -27.53
N TYR A 4 -10.91 -24.43 -27.17
CA TYR A 4 -9.58 -23.86 -27.04
C TYR A 4 -9.03 -24.12 -25.63
N GLY A 5 -7.87 -24.81 -25.57
CA GLY A 5 -6.97 -24.91 -24.42
C GLY A 5 -7.50 -25.72 -23.24
N ASN A 6 -6.90 -26.87 -22.94
CA ASN A 6 -7.06 -27.53 -21.64
C ASN A 6 -6.35 -26.70 -20.54
N ILE A 7 -6.89 -25.52 -20.21
CA ILE A 7 -6.50 -24.83 -18.98
C ILE A 7 -7.05 -25.69 -17.85
N LYS A 8 -6.15 -26.44 -17.20
CA LYS A 8 -6.43 -27.00 -15.88
C LYS A 8 -6.10 -25.91 -14.87
N GLY A 9 -6.95 -25.78 -13.85
CA GLY A 9 -6.66 -24.91 -12.71
C GLY A 9 -5.27 -25.16 -12.12
N GLY A 10 -4.80 -24.19 -11.35
CA GLY A 10 -3.39 -24.09 -11.01
C GLY A 10 -3.05 -24.08 -9.53
N LYS A 11 -1.78 -23.83 -9.26
CA LYS A 11 -1.21 -23.72 -7.91
C LYS A 11 -1.53 -22.33 -7.34
N VAL A 12 -1.68 -22.24 -6.03
CA VAL A 12 -1.75 -20.97 -5.31
C VAL A 12 -0.43 -20.20 -5.50
N ILE A 13 -0.51 -18.97 -6.00
CA ILE A 13 0.62 -18.06 -6.20
C ILE A 13 0.56 -16.82 -5.29
N GLY A 14 -0.54 -16.64 -4.57
CA GLY A 14 -0.72 -15.56 -3.60
C GLY A 14 -1.88 -15.84 -2.65
N VAL A 15 -1.78 -15.34 -1.42
CA VAL A 15 -2.81 -15.44 -0.39
C VAL A 15 -3.03 -14.03 0.17
N GLY A 16 -4.29 -13.59 0.19
CA GLY A 16 -4.72 -12.34 0.81
C GLY A 16 -5.76 -12.61 1.90
N SER A 17 -6.25 -11.55 2.54
CA SER A 17 -7.16 -11.64 3.70
C SER A 17 -8.45 -12.41 3.43
N TYR A 18 -8.97 -12.36 2.19
CA TYR A 18 -10.27 -12.93 1.81
C TYR A 18 -10.18 -14.02 0.74
N GLY A 19 -8.98 -14.36 0.26
CA GLY A 19 -8.86 -15.18 -0.93
C GLY A 19 -7.47 -15.63 -1.32
N CYS A 20 -7.44 -16.58 -2.25
CA CYS A 20 -6.21 -17.13 -2.82
C CYS A 20 -6.19 -16.94 -4.32
N VAL A 21 -5.00 -16.62 -4.85
CA VAL A 21 -4.79 -16.35 -6.26
C VAL A 21 -4.16 -17.58 -6.91
N PHE A 22 -4.79 -18.08 -7.96
CA PHE A 22 -4.42 -19.30 -8.66
C PHE A 22 -3.85 -18.98 -10.05
N SER A 23 -2.76 -19.66 -10.40
CA SER A 23 -2.19 -19.66 -11.74
C SER A 23 -1.67 -21.06 -12.13
N PRO A 24 -2.09 -21.64 -13.27
CA PRO A 24 -3.10 -21.14 -14.22
C PRO A 24 -4.48 -20.88 -13.59
N ALA A 25 -5.28 -20.03 -14.23
CA ALA A 25 -6.62 -19.67 -13.77
C ALA A 25 -7.54 -20.91 -13.66
N ILE A 26 -8.41 -20.92 -12.65
CA ILE A 26 -9.45 -21.92 -12.44
C ILE A 26 -10.54 -21.72 -13.52
N PRO A 27 -10.92 -22.74 -14.29
CA PRO A 27 -11.99 -22.65 -15.28
C PRO A 27 -13.34 -22.26 -14.68
N CYS A 28 -14.18 -21.60 -15.47
CA CYS A 28 -15.54 -21.25 -15.07
C CYS A 28 -16.48 -22.42 -15.42
N LYS A 29 -17.37 -22.80 -14.50
CA LYS A 29 -18.37 -23.86 -14.76
C LYS A 29 -19.24 -23.54 -15.97
N HIS A 30 -19.62 -22.28 -16.13
CA HIS A 30 -20.41 -21.74 -17.24
C HIS A 30 -19.92 -20.34 -17.62
N GLY A 31 -20.21 -19.88 -18.84
CA GLY A 31 -19.90 -18.53 -19.30
C GLY A 31 -18.49 -18.38 -19.89
N ARG A 32 -17.94 -17.16 -19.79
CA ARG A 32 -16.62 -16.79 -20.32
C ARG A 32 -15.51 -17.57 -19.60
N GLN A 33 -14.72 -18.32 -20.35
CA GLN A 33 -13.55 -19.02 -19.82
C GLN A 33 -12.35 -18.07 -19.70
N PRO A 34 -11.49 -18.24 -18.69
CA PRO A 34 -10.30 -17.43 -18.54
C PRO A 34 -9.31 -17.65 -19.69
N GLU A 35 -8.60 -16.60 -20.06
CA GLU A 35 -7.52 -16.64 -21.03
C GLU A 35 -6.21 -17.10 -20.35
N ASN A 36 -5.21 -17.52 -21.14
CA ASN A 36 -3.95 -18.07 -20.61
C ASN A 36 -3.15 -17.07 -19.76
N ASP A 37 -3.37 -15.77 -19.94
CA ASP A 37 -2.70 -14.70 -19.21
C ASP A 37 -3.51 -14.20 -18.01
N MET A 38 -4.55 -14.95 -17.59
CA MET A 38 -5.37 -14.63 -16.44
C MET A 38 -4.98 -15.43 -15.18
N VAL A 39 -5.41 -14.91 -14.03
CA VAL A 39 -5.39 -15.56 -12.73
C VAL A 39 -6.79 -15.57 -12.14
N SER A 40 -7.06 -16.50 -11.23
CA SER A 40 -8.32 -16.58 -10.50
C SER A 40 -8.10 -16.27 -9.03
N LYS A 41 -8.80 -15.26 -8.50
CA LYS A 41 -8.89 -15.02 -7.06
C LYS A 41 -10.13 -15.75 -6.54
N LEU A 42 -9.92 -16.85 -5.82
CA LEU A 42 -10.98 -17.63 -5.18
C LEU A 42 -11.35 -17.03 -3.83
N MET A 43 -12.65 -16.98 -3.52
CA MET A 43 -13.20 -16.34 -2.34
C MET A 43 -14.66 -16.77 -2.11
N GLU A 44 -15.20 -16.44 -0.93
CA GLU A 44 -16.64 -16.56 -0.68
C GLU A 44 -17.42 -15.66 -1.63
N THR A 45 -18.59 -16.12 -2.09
CA THR A 45 -19.37 -15.42 -3.12
C THR A 45 -19.87 -14.05 -2.66
N LEU A 46 -20.09 -13.86 -1.35
CA LEU A 46 -20.45 -12.55 -0.81
C LEU A 46 -19.29 -11.56 -0.93
N ASP A 47 -18.09 -11.97 -0.52
CA ASP A 47 -16.88 -11.14 -0.63
C ASP A 47 -16.53 -10.87 -2.10
N ALA A 48 -16.69 -11.88 -2.97
CA ALA A 48 -16.48 -11.73 -4.41
C ALA A 48 -17.41 -10.69 -5.04
N ARG A 49 -18.67 -10.64 -4.61
CA ARG A 49 -19.61 -9.63 -5.08
C ARG A 49 -19.19 -8.23 -4.62
N LYS A 50 -18.85 -8.07 -3.34
CA LYS A 50 -18.38 -6.78 -2.79
C LYS A 50 -17.15 -6.27 -3.53
N GLU A 51 -16.13 -7.11 -3.69
CA GLU A 51 -14.90 -6.74 -4.41
C GLU A 51 -15.17 -6.45 -5.90
N MET A 52 -16.09 -7.18 -6.54
CA MET A 52 -16.48 -6.88 -7.93
C MET A 52 -17.18 -5.51 -8.04
N ASP A 53 -18.12 -5.21 -7.16
CA ASP A 53 -18.84 -3.92 -7.13
C ASP A 53 -17.85 -2.75 -6.90
N GLU A 54 -16.87 -2.94 -6.01
CA GLU A 54 -15.77 -2.00 -5.80
C GLU A 54 -14.93 -1.80 -7.08
N ILE A 55 -14.50 -2.89 -7.72
CA ILE A 55 -13.70 -2.84 -8.95
C ILE A 55 -14.46 -2.13 -10.07
N GLU A 56 -15.74 -2.44 -10.28
CA GLU A 56 -16.57 -1.80 -11.31
C GLU A 56 -16.68 -0.29 -11.07
N ARG A 57 -17.03 0.11 -9.85
CA ARG A 57 -17.16 1.52 -9.44
C ARG A 57 -15.86 2.29 -9.66
N VAL A 58 -14.73 1.71 -9.29
CA VAL A 58 -13.42 2.38 -9.38
C VAL A 58 -12.92 2.43 -10.82
N THR A 59 -13.00 1.33 -11.57
CA THR A 59 -12.49 1.25 -12.94
C THR A 59 -13.27 2.13 -13.92
N GLU A 60 -14.58 2.31 -13.71
CA GLU A 60 -15.38 3.29 -14.48
C GLU A 60 -14.80 4.72 -14.37
N ARG A 61 -14.31 5.07 -13.18
CA ARG A 61 -13.78 6.40 -12.86
C ARG A 61 -12.34 6.54 -13.34
N LEU A 62 -11.53 5.50 -13.11
CA LEU A 62 -10.15 5.43 -13.58
C LEU A 62 -10.06 5.45 -15.10
N GLY A 63 -11.03 4.86 -15.82
CA GLY A 63 -11.07 4.86 -17.29
C GLY A 63 -11.09 6.27 -17.93
N LYS A 64 -11.32 7.32 -17.14
CA LYS A 64 -11.24 8.74 -17.55
C LYS A 64 -9.82 9.32 -17.46
N ILE A 65 -8.85 8.53 -16.99
CA ILE A 65 -7.43 8.86 -16.97
C ILE A 65 -6.79 8.27 -18.23
N GLU A 66 -5.95 9.06 -18.89
CA GLU A 66 -5.27 8.61 -20.10
C GLU A 66 -4.41 7.38 -19.81
N ASN A 67 -4.57 6.32 -20.62
CA ASN A 67 -3.85 5.05 -20.47
C ASN A 67 -4.02 4.39 -19.08
N ALA A 68 -5.19 4.51 -18.44
CA ALA A 68 -5.45 3.98 -17.10
C ALA A 68 -5.04 2.50 -16.88
N GLU A 69 -5.32 1.62 -17.85
CA GLU A 69 -4.93 0.19 -17.80
C GLU A 69 -3.42 -0.04 -17.66
N ARG A 70 -2.58 0.96 -18.00
CA ARG A 70 -1.12 0.88 -17.80
C ARG A 70 -0.73 0.98 -16.33
N TYR A 71 -1.54 1.65 -15.50
CA TYR A 71 -1.19 2.01 -14.13
C TYR A 71 -2.06 1.30 -13.08
N PHE A 72 -3.23 0.83 -13.47
CA PHE A 72 -4.27 0.36 -12.55
C PHE A 72 -4.84 -0.99 -12.98
N GLY A 73 -4.97 -1.91 -12.04
CA GLY A 73 -5.61 -3.21 -12.21
C GLY A 73 -7.12 -3.17 -11.97
N GLY A 74 -7.81 -4.25 -12.35
CA GLY A 74 -9.26 -4.40 -12.24
C GLY A 74 -10.01 -4.27 -13.56
N PHE A 75 -9.40 -3.66 -14.59
CA PHE A 75 -10.02 -3.58 -15.92
C PHE A 75 -10.20 -4.96 -16.55
N GLY A 76 -11.41 -5.22 -17.04
CA GLY A 76 -11.77 -6.49 -17.66
C GLY A 76 -11.89 -7.65 -16.68
N THR A 77 -11.89 -7.38 -15.37
CA THR A 77 -12.24 -8.38 -14.36
C THR A 77 -13.67 -8.86 -14.57
N TYR A 78 -13.92 -10.13 -14.29
CA TYR A 78 -15.28 -10.67 -14.27
C TYR A 78 -15.39 -11.80 -13.24
N MET A 79 -16.58 -11.93 -12.67
CA MET A 79 -16.88 -12.98 -11.70
C MET A 79 -17.51 -14.20 -12.40
N CYS A 80 -17.14 -15.40 -11.97
CA CYS A 80 -17.85 -16.62 -12.36
C CYS A 80 -17.85 -17.65 -11.22
N ARG A 81 -18.70 -18.68 -11.36
CA ARG A 81 -18.59 -19.87 -10.51
C ARG A 81 -17.45 -20.76 -11.01
N PRO A 82 -16.52 -21.18 -10.13
CA PRO A 82 -15.45 -22.08 -10.54
C PRO A 82 -16.01 -23.44 -10.96
N GLU A 83 -15.32 -24.11 -11.86
CA GLU A 83 -15.43 -25.56 -12.04
C GLU A 83 -14.91 -26.29 -10.79
N LYS A 84 -14.90 -27.63 -10.79
CA LYS A 84 -14.44 -28.42 -9.65
C LYS A 84 -12.97 -28.10 -9.32
N ILE A 85 -12.74 -27.55 -8.13
CA ILE A 85 -11.42 -27.39 -7.51
C ILE A 85 -11.02 -28.75 -6.92
N THR A 86 -9.79 -29.19 -7.16
CA THR A 86 -9.30 -30.48 -6.65
C THR A 86 -8.31 -30.30 -5.49
N SER A 87 -8.04 -31.40 -4.78
CA SER A 87 -7.00 -31.46 -3.75
C SER A 87 -5.63 -31.02 -4.24
N GLU A 88 -5.32 -31.29 -5.51
CA GLU A 88 -4.05 -30.96 -6.12
C GLU A 88 -3.88 -29.45 -6.34
N ASP A 89 -4.98 -28.73 -6.64
CA ASP A 89 -4.97 -27.26 -6.80
C ASP A 89 -4.60 -26.55 -5.49
N LEU A 90 -4.85 -27.22 -4.36
CA LEU A 90 -4.64 -26.71 -3.00
C LEU A 90 -3.34 -27.24 -2.36
N ALA A 91 -2.57 -28.05 -3.09
CA ALA A 91 -1.36 -28.66 -2.56
C ALA A 91 -0.24 -27.61 -2.34
N GLY A 92 0.14 -27.42 -1.07
CA GLY A 92 1.35 -26.68 -0.68
C GLY A 92 1.14 -25.22 -0.23
N TYR A 93 -0.10 -24.75 -0.09
CA TYR A 93 -0.41 -23.45 0.51
C TYR A 93 -1.59 -23.55 1.47
N HIS A 94 -1.46 -22.94 2.66
CA HIS A 94 -2.57 -22.70 3.55
C HIS A 94 -3.41 -21.56 2.97
N CYS A 95 -4.47 -21.94 2.26
CA CYS A 95 -5.47 -21.00 1.81
C CYS A 95 -6.54 -20.89 2.89
N ASP A 96 -6.42 -19.86 3.75
CA ASP A 96 -7.32 -19.64 4.90
C ASP A 96 -8.66 -19.01 4.46
N ILE A 97 -9.19 -19.39 3.31
CA ILE A 97 -10.60 -19.17 3.00
C ILE A 97 -11.34 -20.24 3.78
N GLY A 98 -12.31 -19.85 4.63
CA GLY A 98 -13.05 -20.69 5.57
C GLY A 98 -12.91 -22.20 5.32
N ASN A 99 -12.11 -22.88 6.14
CA ASN A 99 -11.81 -24.32 6.09
C ASN A 99 -11.90 -24.97 4.69
N ILE A 100 -11.21 -24.42 3.69
CA ILE A 100 -11.02 -25.09 2.39
C ILE A 100 -10.41 -26.50 2.56
N ALA A 101 -9.66 -26.74 3.64
CA ALA A 101 -9.22 -28.07 4.04
C ALA A 101 -10.41 -29.03 4.29
N ASP A 102 -11.53 -28.57 4.86
CA ASP A 102 -12.75 -29.35 5.06
C ASP A 102 -13.51 -29.58 3.73
N LEU A 103 -13.44 -28.62 2.80
CA LEU A 103 -14.02 -28.73 1.44
C LEU A 103 -13.42 -29.90 0.64
N VAL A 104 -12.15 -30.25 0.91
CA VAL A 104 -11.40 -31.28 0.19
C VAL A 104 -11.38 -32.63 0.93
N HIS A 105 -11.29 -32.62 2.26
CA HIS A 105 -10.90 -33.81 3.02
C HIS A 105 -12.02 -34.58 3.73
N ASN A 106 -13.28 -34.15 3.81
CA ASN A 106 -14.30 -35.08 4.32
C ASN A 106 -15.75 -34.93 3.85
N SER A 107 -16.25 -36.10 3.44
CA SER A 107 -17.63 -36.52 3.32
C SER A 107 -18.50 -36.23 4.56
N SER A 108 -19.75 -35.85 4.28
CA SER A 108 -20.91 -35.82 5.21
C SER A 108 -21.18 -34.48 5.91
N SER A 109 -22.20 -33.79 5.39
CA SER A 109 -23.17 -32.95 6.12
C SER A 109 -22.82 -31.52 6.61
N THR A 110 -21.94 -30.78 5.95
CA THR A 110 -21.90 -29.31 6.09
C THR A 110 -22.16 -28.64 4.74
N LYS A 111 -23.06 -27.65 4.73
CA LYS A 111 -23.43 -26.88 3.54
C LYS A 111 -22.17 -26.13 3.08
N LEU A 112 -21.61 -26.53 1.94
CA LEU A 112 -20.40 -25.91 1.39
C LEU A 112 -20.62 -24.38 1.28
N PRO A 113 -19.63 -23.53 1.64
CA PRO A 113 -19.73 -22.11 1.35
C PRO A 113 -19.89 -21.91 -0.17
N ASP A 114 -20.77 -21.00 -0.59
CA ASP A 114 -20.92 -20.66 -2.01
C ASP A 114 -19.64 -19.92 -2.41
N LEU A 115 -18.81 -20.52 -3.26
CA LEU A 115 -17.54 -19.94 -3.70
C LEU A 115 -17.68 -19.34 -5.10
N SER A 116 -16.97 -18.23 -5.31
CA SER A 116 -16.83 -17.59 -6.61
C SER A 116 -15.36 -17.27 -6.88
N VAL A 117 -15.05 -17.10 -8.17
CA VAL A 117 -13.73 -16.64 -8.60
C VAL A 117 -13.87 -15.31 -9.32
N LEU A 118 -12.98 -14.38 -9.00
CA LEU A 118 -12.72 -13.21 -9.82
C LEU A 118 -11.61 -13.56 -10.81
N GLN A 119 -11.92 -13.49 -12.10
CA GLN A 119 -10.95 -13.67 -13.17
C GLN A 119 -10.30 -12.33 -13.48
N GLN A 120 -8.98 -12.26 -13.36
CA GLN A 120 -8.21 -11.02 -13.52
C GLN A 120 -7.02 -11.27 -14.45
N LYS A 121 -6.59 -10.26 -15.21
CA LYS A 121 -5.32 -10.35 -15.94
C LYS A 121 -4.17 -10.60 -14.96
N TYR A 122 -3.19 -11.40 -15.35
CA TYR A 122 -1.95 -11.55 -14.62
C TYR A 122 -1.10 -10.29 -14.78
N LEU A 123 -0.95 -9.54 -13.69
CA LEU A 123 -0.24 -8.26 -13.64
C LEU A 123 1.19 -8.38 -13.05
N GLY A 124 1.70 -9.61 -12.89
CA GLY A 124 3.09 -9.84 -12.48
C GLY A 124 3.25 -10.15 -10.99
N LYS A 125 4.38 -9.69 -10.42
CA LYS A 125 4.79 -9.97 -9.03
C LYS A 125 4.75 -8.70 -8.19
N THR A 126 4.44 -8.79 -6.90
CA THR A 126 4.62 -7.68 -5.93
C THR A 126 6.02 -7.07 -6.04
N VAL A 127 6.20 -5.78 -5.75
CA VAL A 127 7.50 -5.09 -5.83
C VAL A 127 8.61 -5.87 -5.11
N GLY A 128 8.38 -6.33 -3.88
CA GLY A 128 9.38 -7.10 -3.13
C GLY A 128 9.81 -8.38 -3.85
N SER A 129 8.84 -9.18 -4.29
CA SER A 129 9.10 -10.41 -5.07
C SER A 129 9.79 -10.11 -6.41
N TYR A 130 9.38 -9.05 -7.11
CA TYR A 130 10.03 -8.62 -8.34
C TYR A 130 11.52 -8.32 -8.13
N LEU A 131 11.84 -7.49 -7.13
CA LEU A 131 13.23 -7.12 -6.79
C LEU A 131 14.08 -8.32 -6.36
N SER A 132 13.50 -9.32 -5.69
CA SER A 132 14.21 -10.56 -5.32
C SER A 132 14.62 -11.42 -6.52
N HIS A 133 13.93 -11.27 -7.65
CA HIS A 133 14.17 -12.04 -8.88
C HIS A 133 14.82 -11.24 -10.00
N LEU A 134 15.03 -9.94 -9.80
CA LEU A 134 15.70 -9.05 -10.75
C LEU A 134 17.13 -9.53 -10.99
N ASN A 135 17.58 -9.53 -12.25
CA ASN A 135 18.92 -10.03 -12.60
C ASN A 135 19.76 -9.03 -13.40
N GLU A 136 19.16 -7.99 -13.96
CA GLU A 136 19.86 -7.02 -14.79
C GLU A 136 19.74 -5.59 -14.24
N LYS A 137 20.79 -4.80 -14.47
CA LYS A 137 20.85 -3.39 -14.05
C LYS A 137 19.82 -2.56 -14.83
N GLU A 138 19.66 -2.86 -16.11
CA GLU A 138 18.76 -2.18 -17.03
C GLU A 138 17.29 -2.33 -16.60
N GLU A 139 16.90 -3.52 -16.12
CA GLU A 139 15.58 -3.75 -15.53
C GLU A 139 15.34 -2.90 -14.27
N LEU A 140 16.37 -2.72 -13.44
CA LEU A 140 16.27 -1.84 -12.26
C LEU A 140 16.10 -0.37 -12.64
N ILE A 141 16.81 0.09 -13.67
CA ILE A 141 16.65 1.45 -14.21
C ILE A 141 15.24 1.64 -14.75
N LEU A 142 14.74 0.68 -15.56
CA LEU A 142 13.38 0.71 -16.10
C LEU A 142 12.32 0.69 -14.99
N PHE A 143 12.55 -0.08 -13.92
CA PHE A 143 11.69 -0.07 -12.74
C PHE A 143 11.58 1.32 -12.14
N PHE A 144 12.71 1.99 -11.84
CA PHE A 144 12.69 3.36 -11.30
C PHE A 144 11.99 4.35 -12.23
N GLN A 145 12.28 4.30 -13.54
CA GLN A 145 11.63 5.16 -14.53
C GLN A 145 10.11 4.94 -14.61
N ASN A 146 9.69 3.68 -14.59
CA ASN A 146 8.28 3.32 -14.65
C ASN A 146 7.54 3.63 -13.33
N MET A 147 8.22 3.61 -12.18
CA MET A 147 7.67 4.07 -10.91
C MET A 147 7.45 5.59 -10.93
N ILE A 148 8.38 6.38 -11.48
CA ILE A 148 8.17 7.82 -11.72
C ILE A 148 6.95 8.03 -12.62
N SER A 149 6.85 7.26 -13.72
CA SER A 149 5.69 7.33 -14.61
C SER A 149 4.39 6.98 -13.89
N LEU A 150 4.38 5.97 -13.01
CA LEU A 150 3.21 5.62 -12.20
C LEU A 150 2.79 6.77 -11.29
N LEU A 151 3.73 7.44 -10.63
CA LEU A 151 3.43 8.60 -9.78
C LEU A 151 2.85 9.76 -10.60
N MET A 152 3.56 10.16 -11.66
CA MET A 152 3.25 11.38 -12.42
C MET A 152 2.05 11.25 -13.34
N LYS A 153 1.82 10.06 -13.92
CA LYS A 153 0.76 9.83 -14.92
C LYS A 153 -0.37 8.94 -14.42
N GLY A 154 -0.18 8.25 -13.30
CA GLY A 154 -1.20 7.45 -12.63
C GLY A 154 -1.72 8.14 -11.38
N ILE A 155 -0.94 8.09 -10.30
CA ILE A 155 -1.39 8.46 -8.94
C ILE A 155 -1.81 9.93 -8.84
N ILE A 156 -0.99 10.86 -9.34
CA ILE A 156 -1.33 12.30 -9.26
C ILE A 156 -2.62 12.60 -10.03
N PRO A 157 -2.77 12.22 -11.32
CA PRO A 157 -4.04 12.38 -12.04
C PRO A 157 -5.24 11.68 -11.38
N MET A 158 -5.02 10.52 -10.74
CA MET A 158 -6.05 9.80 -9.98
C MET A 158 -6.53 10.61 -8.78
N ASN A 159 -5.60 11.14 -7.98
CA ASN A 159 -5.88 11.99 -6.82
C ASN A 159 -6.54 13.32 -7.24
N GLU A 160 -6.13 13.90 -8.37
CA GLU A 160 -6.73 15.10 -8.97
C GLU A 160 -8.19 14.88 -9.41
N LYS A 161 -8.57 13.64 -9.72
CA LYS A 161 -9.96 13.26 -9.98
C LYS A 161 -10.71 12.84 -8.72
N GLY A 162 -10.12 13.04 -7.53
CA GLY A 162 -10.71 12.67 -6.25
C GLY A 162 -10.94 11.17 -6.11
N ILE A 163 -10.00 10.38 -6.64
CA ILE A 163 -9.91 8.94 -6.43
C ILE A 163 -8.67 8.72 -5.58
N TYR A 164 -8.84 8.12 -4.41
CA TYR A 164 -7.76 7.87 -3.46
C TYR A 164 -7.70 6.38 -3.16
N HIS A 165 -6.52 5.79 -3.22
CA HIS A 165 -6.36 4.36 -2.99
C HIS A 165 -6.28 4.02 -1.50
N LEU A 166 -5.60 4.86 -0.72
CA LEU A 166 -5.48 4.75 0.74
C LEU A 166 -4.71 3.53 1.27
N ASP A 167 -4.13 2.71 0.39
CA ASP A 167 -3.35 1.51 0.76
C ASP A 167 -2.28 1.15 -0.28
N ILE A 168 -1.67 2.16 -0.92
CA ILE A 168 -0.54 1.91 -1.82
C ILE A 168 0.66 1.48 -0.98
N LYS A 169 1.19 0.31 -1.29
CA LYS A 169 2.38 -0.29 -0.67
C LYS A 169 2.99 -1.35 -1.59
N SER A 170 4.15 -1.89 -1.24
CA SER A 170 4.87 -2.85 -2.09
C SER A 170 4.08 -4.11 -2.43
N GLU A 171 3.13 -4.49 -1.58
CA GLU A 171 2.24 -5.63 -1.71
C GLU A 171 1.09 -5.37 -2.68
N ASN A 172 0.65 -4.10 -2.80
CA ASN A 172 -0.46 -3.66 -3.65
C ASN A 172 0.01 -3.03 -4.97
N VAL A 173 1.29 -3.17 -5.29
CA VAL A 173 1.86 -2.82 -6.59
C VAL A 173 2.49 -4.06 -7.21
N LEU A 174 1.92 -4.52 -8.32
CA LEU A 174 2.43 -5.63 -9.11
C LEU A 174 3.29 -5.10 -10.26
N VAL A 175 4.34 -5.83 -10.61
CA VAL A 175 5.28 -5.49 -11.67
C VAL A 175 5.32 -6.63 -12.68
N LYS A 176 4.94 -6.32 -13.93
CA LYS A 176 5.08 -7.19 -15.09
C LYS A 176 5.97 -6.49 -16.10
N GLU A 177 7.07 -7.12 -16.52
CA GLU A 177 7.97 -6.55 -17.53
C GLU A 177 8.42 -5.11 -17.20
N ASN A 178 8.81 -4.86 -15.95
CA ASN A 178 9.17 -3.53 -15.41
C ASN A 178 8.02 -2.53 -15.27
N ALA A 179 6.80 -2.87 -15.69
CA ALA A 179 5.63 -1.99 -15.60
C ALA A 179 4.89 -2.21 -14.27
N PRO A 180 4.93 -1.23 -13.34
CA PRO A 180 4.18 -1.30 -12.10
C PRO A 180 2.71 -0.97 -12.35
N VAL A 181 1.82 -1.71 -11.69
CA VAL A 181 0.37 -1.60 -11.74
C VAL A 181 -0.18 -1.71 -10.32
N ILE A 182 -1.01 -0.75 -9.94
CA ILE A 182 -1.67 -0.71 -8.63
C ILE A 182 -2.89 -1.64 -8.64
N ILE A 183 -3.10 -2.38 -7.55
CA ILE A 183 -4.22 -3.30 -7.34
C ILE A 183 -4.81 -3.11 -5.93
N ASP A 184 -5.91 -3.80 -5.65
CA ASP A 184 -6.58 -3.87 -4.34
C ASP A 184 -7.26 -2.55 -3.93
N TRP A 185 -8.51 -2.41 -4.36
CA TRP A 185 -9.29 -1.18 -4.20
C TRP A 185 -10.20 -1.18 -2.97
N GLY A 186 -10.09 -2.18 -2.07
CA GLY A 186 -11.01 -2.36 -0.95
C GLY A 186 -10.99 -1.23 0.09
N LEU A 187 -9.93 -0.42 0.11
CA LEU A 187 -9.83 0.77 0.97
C LEU A 187 -9.99 2.08 0.18
N SER A 188 -10.31 2.02 -1.10
CA SER A 188 -10.35 3.20 -1.94
C SER A 188 -11.53 4.13 -1.62
N TYR A 189 -11.28 5.43 -1.75
CA TYR A 189 -12.28 6.47 -1.57
C TYR A 189 -12.46 7.31 -2.83
N LEU A 190 -13.71 7.47 -3.25
CA LEU A 190 -14.11 8.22 -4.43
C LEU A 190 -14.97 9.40 -4.01
N THR A 191 -14.60 10.59 -4.45
CA THR A 191 -15.44 11.79 -4.27
C THR A 191 -16.60 11.82 -5.25
N ASP A 192 -17.74 12.33 -4.79
CA ASP A 192 -18.98 12.45 -5.59
C ASP A 192 -18.79 13.29 -6.87
N HIS A 193 -17.92 14.30 -6.82
CA HIS A 193 -17.78 15.29 -7.89
C HIS A 193 -16.60 15.05 -8.83
N SER A 194 -15.80 13.99 -8.63
CA SER A 194 -14.56 13.76 -9.41
C SER A 194 -13.56 14.90 -9.26
N ARG A 195 -13.48 15.43 -8.05
CA ARG A 195 -12.63 16.56 -7.69
C ARG A 195 -11.87 16.21 -6.42
N PRO A 196 -10.69 16.78 -6.21
CA PRO A 196 -9.95 16.53 -4.97
C PRO A 196 -10.77 17.00 -3.76
N ILE A 197 -10.54 16.35 -2.63
CA ILE A 197 -11.04 16.83 -1.34
C ILE A 197 -10.33 18.14 -1.02
N THR A 198 -11.13 19.18 -0.77
CA THR A 198 -10.63 20.55 -0.53
C THR A 198 -10.98 21.08 0.86
N ASP A 199 -11.86 20.38 1.58
CA ASP A 199 -12.20 20.67 2.97
C ASP A 199 -12.79 19.44 3.67
N ALA A 200 -13.07 19.58 4.97
CA ALA A 200 -13.67 18.54 5.79
C ALA A 200 -15.15 18.26 5.45
N SER A 201 -15.83 19.10 4.68
CA SER A 201 -17.26 19.02 4.37
C SER A 201 -17.59 18.27 3.08
N THR A 202 -16.63 18.13 2.15
CA THR A 202 -16.81 17.40 0.88
C THR A 202 -16.77 15.86 1.02
N ARG A 203 -17.16 15.29 2.17
CA ARG A 203 -17.07 13.85 2.47
C ARG A 203 -18.20 12.98 1.90
N GLY A 204 -19.17 13.58 1.20
CA GLY A 204 -20.42 12.91 0.84
C GLY A 204 -21.36 12.81 2.04
N ASN A 205 -22.68 12.84 1.79
CA ASN A 205 -23.72 12.84 2.83
C ASN A 205 -24.25 11.43 3.18
N GLU A 206 -23.71 10.35 2.61
CA GLU A 206 -24.17 8.98 2.93
C GLU A 206 -23.28 8.36 4.00
N TYR A 207 -23.72 8.59 5.24
CA TYR A 207 -23.29 7.92 6.44
C TYR A 207 -24.05 6.59 6.51
N ASP A 208 -23.51 5.50 5.98
CA ASP A 208 -23.99 4.17 6.36
C ASP A 208 -23.44 3.84 7.75
N VAL A 209 -24.36 3.69 8.70
CA VAL A 209 -24.07 3.47 10.12
C VAL A 209 -23.63 2.03 10.38
N ASP A 210 -23.75 1.15 9.37
CA ASP A 210 -23.25 -0.24 9.41
C ASP A 210 -21.95 -0.43 8.60
N GLU A 211 -21.55 0.55 7.77
CA GLU A 211 -20.22 0.70 7.15
C GLU A 211 -19.49 1.92 7.71
N THR A 212 -19.43 2.01 9.05
CA THR A 212 -18.75 3.08 9.77
C THR A 212 -17.24 2.95 9.64
N ASN A 213 -16.64 3.60 8.64
CA ASN A 213 -15.41 4.40 8.78
C ASN A 213 -14.72 4.68 7.43
N ILE A 214 -14.98 5.85 6.81
CA ILE A 214 -13.92 6.53 6.06
C ILE A 214 -13.60 7.94 6.64
N PRO A 215 -13.10 8.03 7.89
CA PRO A 215 -12.36 9.17 8.41
C PRO A 215 -10.88 8.81 8.61
N MET A 216 -9.99 9.14 7.67
CA MET A 216 -8.54 8.90 7.82
C MET A 216 -8.18 7.45 8.27
N THR A 217 -9.05 6.46 8.10
CA THR A 217 -8.85 5.08 8.58
C THR A 217 -7.91 4.27 7.70
N ALA A 218 -7.31 4.91 6.70
CA ALA A 218 -6.20 4.37 5.96
C ALA A 218 -5.09 3.94 6.92
N TYR A 219 -4.99 2.63 7.15
CA TYR A 219 -3.81 1.96 7.72
C TYR A 219 -2.60 2.04 6.79
N CYS A 220 -2.56 2.98 5.84
CA CYS A 220 -1.33 3.69 5.53
C CYS A 220 -0.65 3.88 6.88
N MET A 221 0.54 3.30 7.08
CA MET A 221 1.23 3.16 8.38
C MET A 221 1.47 4.46 9.17
N PHE A 222 0.86 5.54 8.73
CA PHE A 222 0.93 6.90 9.21
C PHE A 222 -0.39 7.66 9.23
N ASN A 223 -1.54 7.05 8.90
CA ASN A 223 -2.72 7.85 8.58
C ASN A 223 -4.01 7.54 9.30
N GLU A 224 -4.12 6.47 10.10
CA GLU A 224 -4.85 6.55 11.38
C GLU A 224 -3.89 7.21 12.38
N PRO A 225 -3.50 8.47 12.08
CA PRO A 225 -2.15 8.94 12.30
C PRO A 225 -1.86 8.94 13.79
N LEU A 226 -0.59 8.81 14.09
CA LEU A 226 0.00 9.33 15.33
C LEU A 226 -0.59 10.71 15.70
N VAL A 227 -0.94 11.53 14.70
CA VAL A 227 -1.73 12.79 14.78
C VAL A 227 -3.19 12.55 15.19
N ALA A 228 -3.99 11.68 14.57
CA ALA A 228 -5.38 11.51 15.04
C ALA A 228 -5.44 10.89 16.44
N ARG A 229 -4.61 9.90 16.77
CA ARG A 229 -4.49 9.39 18.15
C ARG A 229 -3.86 10.39 19.13
N ALA A 230 -2.99 11.30 18.67
CA ALA A 230 -2.43 12.38 19.49
C ALA A 230 -3.44 13.49 19.79
N PHE A 231 -4.31 13.81 18.84
CA PHE A 231 -5.13 15.02 18.85
C PHE A 231 -6.64 14.74 19.02
N TYR A 232 -7.10 13.52 18.78
CA TYR A 232 -8.50 13.09 18.96
C TYR A 232 -8.55 11.91 19.95
N GLN A 233 -9.55 11.93 20.81
CA GLN A 233 -9.63 11.04 21.97
C GLN A 233 -10.02 9.60 21.59
N THR A 234 -10.61 9.40 20.41
CA THR A 234 -11.00 8.09 19.88
C THR A 234 -11.34 8.26 18.40
N ALA A 235 -10.51 7.77 17.48
CA ALA A 235 -10.85 7.74 16.05
C ALA A 235 -12.11 6.91 15.74
N ASP A 236 -12.58 6.10 16.70
CA ASP A 236 -13.76 5.23 16.56
C ASP A 236 -15.08 5.85 17.05
N THR A 237 -15.09 7.04 17.65
CA THR A 237 -16.35 7.66 18.10
C THR A 237 -16.32 9.17 17.90
N MET A 238 -17.36 9.67 17.21
CA MET A 238 -17.58 11.10 17.00
C MET A 238 -17.36 11.91 18.29
N GLY A 239 -16.43 12.88 18.25
CA GLY A 239 -16.59 14.14 19.01
C GLY A 239 -15.77 14.37 20.28
N GLY A 240 -14.75 13.57 20.63
CA GLY A 240 -13.86 13.89 21.75
C GLY A 240 -12.52 14.48 21.32
N MET A 241 -12.26 15.77 21.58
CA MET A 241 -10.88 16.30 21.56
C MET A 241 -10.15 15.84 22.83
N ILE A 242 -8.86 15.49 22.71
CA ILE A 242 -7.95 15.67 23.84
C ILE A 242 -7.86 17.19 24.06
N ASP A 243 -8.12 17.66 25.30
CA ASP A 243 -8.07 19.09 25.63
C ASP A 243 -6.83 19.74 25.00
N PRO A 244 -6.98 20.75 24.11
CA PRO A 244 -5.86 21.39 23.44
C PRO A 244 -4.87 22.04 24.43
N ARG A 245 -5.28 22.28 25.68
CA ARG A 245 -4.40 22.70 26.80
C ARG A 245 -3.54 21.56 27.35
N GLY A 246 -3.92 20.30 27.13
CA GLY A 246 -3.11 19.12 27.47
C GLY A 246 -1.99 18.83 26.46
N LEU A 247 -2.05 19.43 25.27
CA LEU A 247 -1.04 19.32 24.19
C LEU A 247 0.01 20.44 24.22
N SER A 248 -0.03 21.32 25.22
CA SER A 248 0.90 22.43 25.37
C SER A 248 2.19 22.02 26.09
N GLY A 249 3.00 21.15 25.48
CA GLY A 249 4.35 20.87 25.99
C GLY A 249 5.09 19.75 25.27
N ALA A 250 6.43 19.81 25.27
CA ALA A 250 7.29 18.70 24.82
C ALA A 250 7.00 17.39 25.58
N THR A 251 6.49 17.51 26.81
CA THR A 251 6.01 16.40 27.64
C THR A 251 4.88 15.62 26.98
N THR A 252 3.94 16.28 26.27
CA THR A 252 2.77 15.59 25.68
C THR A 252 3.13 14.79 24.44
N VAL A 253 3.99 15.32 23.56
CA VAL A 253 4.50 14.56 22.39
C VAL A 253 5.26 13.32 22.86
N ARG A 254 6.07 13.46 23.93
CA ARG A 254 6.77 12.33 24.55
C ARG A 254 5.81 11.31 25.17
N THR A 255 4.76 11.77 25.85
CA THR A 255 3.71 10.88 26.40
C THR A 255 2.96 10.13 25.31
N ILE A 256 2.60 10.80 24.20
CA ILE A 256 1.96 10.18 23.04
C ILE A 256 2.88 9.12 22.44
N ILE A 257 4.15 9.45 22.18
CA ILE A 257 5.12 8.48 21.65
C ILE A 257 5.28 7.30 22.61
N HIS A 258 5.41 7.57 23.91
CA HIS A 258 5.46 6.51 24.91
C HIS A 258 4.20 5.63 24.86
N GLN A 259 3.00 6.21 24.77
CA GLN A 259 1.76 5.45 24.62
C GLN A 259 1.75 4.63 23.34
N LEU A 260 2.20 5.17 22.21
CA LEU A 260 2.27 4.45 20.94
C LEU A 260 3.23 3.26 20.96
N TYR A 261 4.36 3.39 21.68
CA TYR A 261 5.33 2.31 21.85
C TYR A 261 4.83 1.21 22.80
N HIS A 262 3.97 1.55 23.76
CA HIS A 262 3.57 0.64 24.85
C HIS A 262 2.11 0.18 24.78
N ASN A 263 1.27 0.79 23.94
CA ASN A 263 -0.11 0.38 23.76
C ASN A 263 -0.16 -0.98 23.04
N THR A 264 -0.88 -1.93 23.63
CA THR A 264 -0.90 -3.33 23.22
C THR A 264 -1.75 -3.60 21.99
N TYR A 265 -2.66 -2.70 21.64
CA TYR A 265 -3.65 -2.90 20.58
C TYR A 265 -3.08 -2.80 19.15
N ASP A 266 -1.91 -2.19 18.98
CA ASP A 266 -1.34 -1.88 17.65
C ASP A 266 0.15 -2.25 17.52
N LYS A 267 0.57 -3.26 18.29
CA LYS A 267 1.98 -3.67 18.38
C LYS A 267 2.56 -4.10 17.04
N GLU A 268 1.78 -4.71 16.15
CA GLU A 268 2.30 -5.21 14.89
C GLU A 268 2.58 -4.10 13.87
N HIS A 269 1.66 -3.16 13.69
CA HIS A 269 1.90 -2.01 12.82
C HIS A 269 3.03 -1.13 13.35
N MET A 270 3.06 -0.85 14.65
CA MET A 270 4.16 -0.08 15.24
C MET A 270 5.49 -0.83 15.16
N ARG A 271 5.50 -2.16 15.32
CA ARG A 271 6.72 -2.96 15.13
C ARG A 271 7.19 -2.93 13.68
N TYR A 272 6.30 -3.09 12.72
CA TYR A 272 6.64 -3.02 11.31
C TYR A 272 7.13 -1.62 10.94
N LEU A 273 6.48 -0.58 11.44
CA LEU A 273 6.88 0.79 11.18
C LEU A 273 8.26 1.10 11.78
N LEU A 274 8.38 0.93 13.10
CA LEU A 274 9.57 1.34 13.84
C LEU A 274 10.75 0.43 13.50
N GLY A 275 10.54 -0.88 13.50
CA GLY A 275 11.58 -1.86 13.28
C GLY A 275 11.85 -2.15 11.80
N GLY A 276 10.81 -2.13 10.95
CA GLY A 276 10.93 -2.46 9.53
C GLY A 276 11.26 -1.27 8.64
N ILE A 277 10.97 -0.03 9.05
CA ILE A 277 11.15 1.17 8.23
C ILE A 277 12.03 2.20 8.92
N VAL A 278 11.58 2.77 10.04
CA VAL A 278 12.22 3.94 10.67
C VAL A 278 13.63 3.60 11.15
N THR A 279 13.80 2.47 11.84
CA THR A 279 15.12 2.06 12.37
C THR A 279 16.12 1.81 11.22
N PRO A 280 15.81 1.01 10.19
CA PRO A 280 16.70 0.86 9.02
C PRO A 280 17.05 2.19 8.33
N VAL A 281 16.10 3.13 8.23
CA VAL A 281 16.37 4.47 7.67
C VAL A 281 17.39 5.22 8.52
N ILE A 282 17.18 5.27 9.84
CA ILE A 282 18.07 5.95 10.78
C ILE A 282 19.46 5.32 10.77
N GLU A 283 19.57 3.99 10.72
CA GLU A 283 20.86 3.29 10.64
C GLU A 283 21.65 3.71 9.40
N VAL A 284 21.02 3.75 8.23
CA VAL A 284 21.65 4.15 6.97
C VAL A 284 22.11 5.62 7.02
N LEU A 285 21.26 6.51 7.53
CA LEU A 285 21.57 7.94 7.63
C LEU A 285 22.68 8.21 8.66
N ASN A 286 22.63 7.57 9.83
CA ASN A 286 23.68 7.64 10.85
C ASN A 286 25.04 7.21 10.28
N GLN A 287 25.10 6.08 9.56
CA GLN A 287 26.32 5.61 8.92
C GLN A 287 26.86 6.62 7.91
N PHE A 288 25.99 7.20 7.08
CA PHE A 288 26.36 8.21 6.10
C PHE A 288 26.95 9.47 6.75
N HIS A 289 26.26 10.06 7.73
CA HIS A 289 26.75 11.24 8.45
C HIS A 289 28.06 10.95 9.19
N THR A 290 28.15 9.81 9.87
CA THR A 290 29.37 9.40 10.60
C THR A 290 30.56 9.27 9.66
N SER A 291 30.37 8.73 8.45
CA SER A 291 31.43 8.63 7.43
C SER A 291 31.98 9.99 6.97
N ARG A 292 31.24 11.07 7.21
CA ARG A 292 31.60 12.46 6.88
C ARG A 292 32.06 13.27 8.10
N GLY A 293 32.15 12.65 9.27
CA GLY A 293 32.45 13.35 10.54
C GLY A 293 31.29 14.23 11.03
N GLU A 294 30.07 13.96 10.56
CA GLU A 294 28.84 14.68 10.93
C GLU A 294 27.99 13.82 11.88
N ILE A 295 27.11 14.47 12.64
CA ILE A 295 26.12 13.80 13.50
C ILE A 295 24.75 13.93 12.84
N TYR A 296 24.09 12.80 12.58
CA TYR A 296 22.71 12.81 12.11
C TYR A 296 21.77 13.29 13.24
N PRO A 297 20.88 14.26 12.99
CA PRO A 297 20.08 14.89 14.04
C PRO A 297 19.04 13.97 14.70
N TYR A 298 18.65 12.85 14.08
CA TYR A 298 17.61 11.96 14.59
C TYR A 298 18.17 10.57 14.88
N SER A 299 19.03 10.46 15.90
CA SER A 299 19.75 9.22 16.21
C SER A 299 18.85 8.07 16.70
N THR A 300 17.58 8.34 17.04
CA THR A 300 16.59 7.33 17.46
C THR A 300 15.25 7.50 16.73
N SER A 301 14.48 6.42 16.65
CA SER A 301 13.11 6.44 16.09
C SER A 301 12.19 7.39 16.85
N GLU A 302 12.34 7.49 18.17
CA GLU A 302 11.64 8.46 19.02
C GLU A 302 11.94 9.90 18.60
N MET A 303 13.19 10.24 18.26
CA MET A 303 13.55 11.60 17.84
C MET A 303 12.93 11.97 16.49
N LEU A 304 12.99 11.08 15.49
CA LEU A 304 12.42 11.34 14.18
C LEU A 304 10.89 11.48 14.26
N ILE A 305 10.23 10.61 15.02
CA ILE A 305 8.77 10.66 15.21
C ILE A 305 8.37 11.88 16.03
N SER A 306 9.14 12.25 17.05
CA SER A 306 8.94 13.49 17.81
C SER A 306 9.00 14.71 16.91
N GLN A 307 9.99 14.76 16.01
CA GLN A 307 10.12 15.83 15.03
C GLN A 307 8.90 15.89 14.11
N TYR A 308 8.48 14.74 13.57
CA TYR A 308 7.31 14.66 12.70
C TYR A 308 6.06 15.16 13.42
N LEU A 309 5.74 14.62 14.60
CA LEU A 309 4.55 14.98 15.37
C LEU A 309 4.55 16.45 15.80
N THR A 310 5.72 16.97 16.20
CA THR A 310 5.88 18.39 16.53
C THR A 310 5.56 19.25 15.31
N ARG A 311 6.00 18.84 14.11
CA ARG A 311 5.72 19.60 12.89
C ARG A 311 4.25 19.56 12.49
N GLN A 312 3.59 18.39 12.58
CA GLN A 312 2.16 18.28 12.31
C GLN A 312 1.35 19.17 13.28
N ARG A 313 1.75 19.22 14.56
CA ARG A 313 1.16 20.14 15.54
C ARG A 313 1.29 21.59 15.10
N GLU A 314 2.49 22.05 14.76
CA GLU A 314 2.73 23.44 14.33
C GLU A 314 1.94 23.82 13.07
N LEU A 315 1.72 22.86 12.17
CA LEU A 315 1.01 23.07 10.92
C LEU A 315 -0.50 23.21 11.10
N TYR A 316 -1.08 22.46 12.03
CA TYR A 316 -2.54 22.37 12.16
C TYR A 316 -3.08 22.94 13.46
N LEU A 317 -2.25 23.27 14.45
CA LEU A 317 -2.66 23.94 15.69
C LEU A 317 -2.14 25.39 15.71
N LEU A 318 -2.98 26.33 15.27
CA LEU A 318 -2.67 27.75 15.18
C LEU A 318 -3.40 28.54 16.27
N GLN A 319 -2.64 29.24 17.13
CA GLN A 319 -3.18 30.11 18.18
C GLN A 319 -4.19 29.41 19.13
N GLY A 320 -4.03 28.10 19.35
CA GLY A 320 -4.91 27.30 20.20
C GLY A 320 -6.16 26.74 19.51
N SER A 321 -6.33 26.99 18.22
CA SER A 321 -7.39 26.39 17.39
C SER A 321 -6.81 25.38 16.40
N PHE A 322 -7.55 24.30 16.14
CA PHE A 322 -7.14 23.23 15.23
C PHE A 322 -7.75 23.44 13.83
N ASP A 323 -6.92 23.47 12.79
CA ASP A 323 -7.32 23.63 11.39
C ASP A 323 -7.57 22.25 10.74
N HIS A 324 -8.81 21.77 10.90
CA HIS A 324 -9.24 20.50 10.33
C HIS A 324 -9.19 20.52 8.79
N ASN A 325 -9.63 21.61 8.15
CA ASN A 325 -9.69 21.67 6.69
C ASN A 325 -8.30 21.55 6.08
N LYS A 326 -7.30 22.21 6.68
CA LYS A 326 -5.92 22.10 6.24
C LYS A 326 -5.36 20.70 6.45
N LEU A 327 -5.57 20.07 7.61
CA LEU A 327 -5.12 18.69 7.85
C LEU A 327 -5.71 17.73 6.79
N TYR A 328 -7.01 17.79 6.55
CA TYR A 328 -7.68 16.89 5.60
C TYR A 328 -7.17 17.11 4.17
N THR A 329 -7.04 18.38 3.75
CA THR A 329 -6.54 18.72 2.42
C THR A 329 -5.11 18.22 2.22
N ASP A 330 -4.25 18.39 3.23
CA ASP A 330 -2.85 17.93 3.17
C ASP A 330 -2.77 16.41 3.21
N PHE A 331 -3.59 15.74 4.05
CA PHE A 331 -3.70 14.28 4.13
C PHE A 331 -4.01 13.67 2.77
N TYR A 332 -5.10 14.09 2.13
CA TYR A 332 -5.56 13.47 0.89
C TYR A 332 -4.66 13.81 -0.28
N TYR A 333 -4.01 14.98 -0.25
CA TYR A 333 -2.94 15.28 -1.20
C TYR A 333 -1.74 14.32 -1.05
N ASN A 334 -1.43 13.92 0.19
CA ASN A 334 -0.22 13.16 0.50
C ASN A 334 -0.38 11.64 0.52
N VAL A 335 -1.56 11.10 0.86
CA VAL A 335 -1.73 9.71 1.30
C VAL A 335 -1.24 8.68 0.29
N ASP A 336 -1.57 8.86 -0.98
CA ASP A 336 -1.14 7.94 -2.04
C ASP A 336 0.30 8.19 -2.48
N ILE A 337 0.80 9.43 -2.33
CA ILE A 337 2.22 9.77 -2.53
C ILE A 337 3.08 9.10 -1.46
N TRP A 338 2.63 9.13 -0.21
CA TRP A 338 3.23 8.42 0.91
C TRP A 338 3.30 6.94 0.59
N GLY A 339 2.17 6.34 0.21
CA GLY A 339 2.09 4.93 -0.16
C GLY A 339 3.04 4.56 -1.30
N TRP A 340 3.14 5.42 -2.32
CA TRP A 340 4.11 5.25 -3.39
C TRP A 340 5.56 5.22 -2.89
N VAL A 341 5.95 6.11 -1.97
CA VAL A 341 7.29 6.06 -1.36
C VAL A 341 7.49 4.76 -0.55
N MET A 342 6.45 4.25 0.12
CA MET A 342 6.51 2.99 0.87
C MET A 342 6.75 1.76 -0.02
N THR A 343 6.45 1.83 -1.31
CA THR A 343 6.79 0.75 -2.26
C THR A 343 8.30 0.49 -2.38
N PHE A 344 9.14 1.45 -1.95
CA PHE A 344 10.59 1.33 -1.97
C PHE A 344 11.19 0.77 -0.68
N VAL A 345 10.39 0.54 0.38
CA VAL A 345 10.85 -0.09 1.62
C VAL A 345 11.60 -1.42 1.41
N PRO A 346 11.24 -2.31 0.44
CA PRO A 346 12.01 -3.52 0.16
C PRO A 346 13.50 -3.28 -0.10
N PHE A 347 13.92 -2.13 -0.64
CA PHE A 347 15.35 -1.82 -0.83
C PHE A 347 16.13 -1.71 0.49
N LEU A 348 15.47 -1.48 1.62
CA LEU A 348 16.13 -1.44 2.94
C LEU A 348 16.46 -2.84 3.47
N LYS A 349 15.82 -3.88 2.93
CA LYS A 349 16.00 -5.27 3.39
C LYS A 349 17.32 -5.86 2.87
N SER A 350 17.96 -6.66 3.74
CA SER A 350 19.21 -7.35 3.41
C SER A 350 19.06 -8.36 2.26
N GLU A 351 17.88 -8.96 2.10
CA GLU A 351 17.56 -9.89 1.01
C GLU A 351 17.61 -9.23 -0.38
N ILE A 352 17.48 -7.90 -0.46
CA ILE A 352 17.54 -7.14 -1.71
C ILE A 352 18.91 -6.48 -1.87
N THR A 353 19.30 -5.60 -0.94
CA THR A 353 20.51 -4.76 -1.08
C THR A 353 21.71 -5.24 -0.24
N GLY A 354 21.53 -6.23 0.63
CA GLY A 354 22.57 -6.77 1.51
C GLY A 354 23.66 -7.54 0.76
N ARG A 355 24.74 -7.95 1.45
CA ARG A 355 25.92 -8.59 0.84
C ARG A 355 25.55 -9.73 -0.10
N ASP A 356 24.63 -10.58 0.33
CA ASP A 356 24.13 -11.76 -0.38
C ASP A 356 22.70 -11.56 -0.92
N GLY A 357 22.23 -10.31 -0.97
CA GLY A 357 20.91 -9.97 -1.49
C GLY A 357 20.82 -10.02 -3.02
N SER A 358 19.61 -10.02 -3.57
CA SER A 358 19.35 -10.20 -5.00
C SER A 358 20.15 -9.23 -5.89
N LEU A 359 20.24 -7.96 -5.51
CA LEU A 359 20.93 -6.95 -6.30
C LEU A 359 22.46 -7.10 -6.28
N SER A 360 23.04 -7.90 -5.36
CA SER A 360 24.49 -8.13 -5.34
C SER A 360 24.98 -8.95 -6.53
N ARG A 361 24.08 -9.63 -7.24
CA ARG A 361 24.35 -10.39 -8.47
C ARG A 361 24.87 -9.51 -9.61
N PHE A 362 24.44 -8.25 -9.66
CA PHE A 362 24.78 -7.33 -10.76
C PHE A 362 25.19 -5.91 -10.31
N LEU A 363 25.09 -5.58 -9.02
CA LEU A 363 25.53 -4.29 -8.46
C LEU A 363 26.66 -4.43 -7.44
N SER A 364 27.64 -3.52 -7.53
CA SER A 364 28.69 -3.38 -6.53
C SER A 364 28.13 -3.04 -5.15
N SER A 365 28.91 -3.31 -4.09
CA SER A 365 28.54 -2.94 -2.72
C SER A 365 28.34 -1.44 -2.55
N GLU A 366 29.12 -0.62 -3.27
CA GLU A 366 28.97 0.83 -3.28
C GLU A 366 27.62 1.26 -3.88
N LYS A 367 27.26 0.77 -5.07
CA LYS A 367 25.98 1.11 -5.70
C LYS A 367 24.79 0.70 -4.85
N ARG A 368 24.83 -0.48 -4.24
CA ARG A 368 23.77 -0.93 -3.32
C ARG A 368 23.63 -0.06 -2.08
N ARG A 369 24.76 0.38 -1.49
CA ARG A 369 24.74 1.34 -0.36
C ARG A 369 24.17 2.69 -0.78
N ASN A 370 24.51 3.17 -1.98
CA ASN A 370 23.98 4.42 -2.51
C ASN A 370 22.46 4.38 -2.73
N ILE A 371 21.93 3.28 -3.28
CA ILE A 371 20.47 3.08 -3.41
C ILE A 371 19.81 3.14 -2.03
N ARG A 372 20.32 2.38 -1.05
CA ARG A 372 19.78 2.41 0.33
C ARG A 372 19.76 3.83 0.88
N LEU A 373 20.86 4.57 0.72
CA LEU A 373 20.96 5.94 1.19
C LEU A 373 19.92 6.87 0.55
N ILE A 374 19.74 6.78 -0.77
CA ILE A 374 18.76 7.60 -1.49
C ILE A 374 17.34 7.27 -1.05
N ILE A 375 17.00 5.98 -0.94
CA ILE A 375 15.68 5.56 -0.45
C ILE A 375 15.47 5.99 1.00
N SER A 376 16.49 5.91 1.86
CA SER A 376 16.41 6.38 3.24
C SER A 376 16.17 7.89 3.32
N LYS A 377 16.81 8.70 2.47
CA LYS A 377 16.56 10.15 2.39
C LYS A 377 15.16 10.47 1.87
N MET A 378 14.67 9.72 0.89
CA MET A 378 13.32 9.87 0.36
C MET A 378 12.26 9.54 1.43
N ILE A 379 12.47 8.50 2.22
CA ILE A 379 11.57 8.15 3.33
C ILE A 379 11.67 9.20 4.44
N GLU A 380 12.88 9.60 4.85
CA GLU A 380 13.09 10.65 5.86
C GLU A 380 12.37 11.95 5.48
N TYR A 381 12.41 12.34 4.20
CA TYR A 381 11.72 13.52 3.69
C TYR A 381 10.24 13.58 4.09
N LEU A 382 9.55 12.43 4.15
CA LEU A 382 8.15 12.36 4.57
C LEU A 382 7.94 12.80 6.03
N PHE A 383 8.93 12.57 6.89
CA PHE A 383 8.90 12.89 8.33
C PHE A 383 9.36 14.31 8.63
N VAL A 384 10.28 14.85 7.82
CA VAL A 384 10.89 16.17 8.06
C VAL A 384 10.30 17.27 7.19
N CYS A 385 9.38 16.93 6.27
CA CYS A 385 8.67 17.88 5.43
C CYS A 385 7.99 18.96 6.27
N LYS A 386 8.25 20.23 5.93
CA LYS A 386 7.78 21.37 6.72
C LYS A 386 6.49 21.98 6.20
N THR A 387 6.07 21.69 4.98
CA THR A 387 4.97 22.39 4.28
C THR A 387 3.59 21.79 4.53
N GLY A 388 3.52 20.59 5.11
CA GLY A 388 2.30 19.80 5.17
C GLY A 388 2.14 18.95 3.92
N LYS A 389 2.17 19.57 2.73
CA LYS A 389 2.14 18.88 1.42
C LYS A 389 3.52 18.50 0.91
N TYR A 390 3.67 17.28 0.39
CA TYR A 390 4.92 16.83 -0.22
C TYR A 390 5.20 17.49 -1.56
N ASP A 391 6.46 17.89 -1.76
CA ASP A 391 6.96 18.31 -3.06
C ASP A 391 7.28 17.07 -3.90
N VAL A 392 6.44 16.82 -4.90
CA VAL A 392 6.59 15.71 -5.84
C VAL A 392 7.90 15.81 -6.61
N GLY A 393 8.36 17.01 -6.95
CA GLY A 393 9.63 17.21 -7.65
C GLY A 393 10.82 16.73 -6.82
N VAL A 394 10.80 16.96 -5.50
CA VAL A 394 11.81 16.43 -4.58
C VAL A 394 11.78 14.90 -4.53
N ILE A 395 10.59 14.30 -4.47
CA ILE A 395 10.41 12.84 -4.46
C ILE A 395 10.91 12.20 -5.76
N VAL A 396 10.58 12.79 -6.92
CA VAL A 396 11.05 12.36 -8.23
C VAL A 396 12.58 12.49 -8.32
N ALA A 397 13.16 13.59 -7.84
CA ALA A 397 14.61 13.81 -7.86
C ALA A 397 15.38 12.73 -7.09
N PHE A 398 14.83 12.17 -6.00
CA PHE A 398 15.45 11.01 -5.34
C PHE A 398 15.51 9.79 -6.26
N ASN A 399 14.45 9.49 -7.00
CA ASN A 399 14.46 8.36 -7.94
C ASN A 399 15.40 8.60 -9.13
N GLU A 400 15.44 9.81 -9.66
CA GLU A 400 16.40 10.20 -10.71
C GLU A 400 17.86 10.09 -10.24
N ALA A 401 18.12 10.47 -8.98
CA ALA A 401 19.42 10.28 -8.35
C ALA A 401 19.78 8.78 -8.23
N ALA A 402 18.81 7.91 -7.89
CA ALA A 402 19.04 6.47 -7.84
C ALA A 402 19.41 5.92 -9.22
N ILE A 403 18.70 6.33 -10.27
CA ILE A 403 19.00 5.97 -11.66
C ILE A 403 20.40 6.43 -12.06
N SER A 404 20.77 7.67 -11.73
CA SER A 404 22.07 8.25 -12.12
C SER A 404 23.27 7.57 -11.47
N MET A 405 23.06 6.86 -10.36
CA MET A 405 24.11 6.12 -9.63
C MET A 405 24.23 4.65 -10.06
N LEU A 406 23.26 4.14 -10.83
CA LEU A 406 23.28 2.79 -11.38
C LEU A 406 24.17 2.75 -12.61
#